data_AF-H9F4F4-F1
#
_entry.id   AF-H9F4F4-F1
#
_cell.length_a   1.000
_cell.length_b   1.000
_cell.length_c   1.000
_cell.angle_alpha   90.00
_cell.angle_beta   90.00
_cell.angle_gamma   90.00
#
_symmetry.space_group_name_H-M   'P 1'
#
loop_
_entity.id
_entity.type
_entity.pdbx_description
1 polymer ?
#
loop_
_entity_poly.entity_id
_entity_poly.type
_entity_poly.pdbx_seq_one_letter_code
_entity_poly.pdbx_strand_id
1 'polypeptide(L)'
;AVLLSLHPGFRVGFNSLGGLASVNHLHLHGYYLAHRLPVEQAPSKPLDPGGHLHLLQGLPAPGFLFYTRGPGLDLESLICRVCRATDYLTDHEIAHNLFVTRGAPPGKTSPSSALTGVRVILWARKSCFGIKDGEAFNVALCELAGHLPVKTSQDFSSLTEAAAVALIQDCRLPPSQAEEVQAALVALMSQKEQ
;
A
#
# COMPACT_ATOMS: atom_id res chain seq x y z
N ALA A 1 1.81 -4.04 16.05
CA ALA A 1 0.40 -3.68 16.36
C ALA A 1 -0.62 -4.60 15.68
N VAL A 2 -0.57 -4.79 14.34
CA VAL A 2 -1.57 -5.61 13.60
C VAL A 2 -1.75 -7.02 14.17
N LEU A 3 -0.65 -7.73 14.48
CA LEU A 3 -0.70 -9.07 15.06
C LEU A 3 -1.14 -9.13 16.54
N LEU A 4 -1.16 -7.99 17.25
CA LEU A 4 -1.53 -7.92 18.67
C LEU A 4 -3.03 -7.68 18.89
N SER A 5 -3.73 -7.15 17.90
CA SER A 5 -5.19 -6.95 17.98
C SER A 5 -5.92 -8.26 17.66
N LEU A 6 -6.90 -8.66 18.47
CA LEU A 6 -7.73 -9.84 18.17
C LEU A 6 -8.71 -9.59 17.00
N HIS A 7 -8.96 -8.34 16.63
CA HIS A 7 -9.86 -8.03 15.53
C HIS A 7 -9.15 -8.17 14.18
N PRO A 8 -9.62 -9.02 13.25
CA PRO A 8 -8.95 -9.26 11.97
C PRO A 8 -8.85 -8.02 11.10
N GLY A 9 -9.83 -7.12 11.18
CA GLY A 9 -9.90 -5.85 10.45
C GLY A 9 -9.16 -4.67 11.09
N PHE A 10 -8.24 -4.90 12.03
CA PHE A 10 -7.33 -3.83 12.49
C PHE A 10 -6.20 -3.62 11.49
N ARG A 11 -5.98 -2.37 11.10
CA ARG A 11 -5.06 -1.99 10.03
C ARG A 11 -4.22 -0.80 10.46
N VAL A 12 -3.01 -0.74 9.91
CA VAL A 12 -2.08 0.37 10.14
C VAL A 12 -1.69 0.95 8.80
N GLY A 13 -1.51 2.26 8.71
CA GLY A 13 -1.00 2.88 7.50
C GLY A 13 -0.22 4.16 7.75
N PHE A 14 0.44 4.63 6.70
CA PHE A 14 1.28 5.80 6.68
C PHE A 14 1.10 6.55 5.35
N ASN A 15 1.11 7.87 5.43
CA ASN A 15 1.15 8.78 4.29
C ASN A 15 2.43 9.61 4.40
N SER A 16 3.31 9.58 3.40
CA SER A 16 4.51 10.43 3.38
C SER A 16 4.16 11.89 3.07
N LEU A 17 5.17 12.77 3.15
CA LEU A 17 5.08 14.10 2.54
C LEU A 17 4.73 13.98 1.05
N GLY A 18 3.82 14.82 0.56
CA GLY A 18 3.26 14.73 -0.80
C GLY A 18 2.34 13.52 -1.02
N GLY A 19 2.29 12.57 -0.07
CA GLY A 19 1.49 11.35 -0.03
C GLY A 19 0.11 11.52 0.61
N LEU A 20 -0.42 12.75 0.67
CA LEU A 20 -1.66 13.12 1.39
C LEU A 20 -1.54 13.06 2.93
N ALA A 21 -0.33 13.25 3.47
CA ALA A 21 -0.16 13.54 4.89
C ALA A 21 -0.79 14.90 5.26
N SER A 22 -1.59 14.96 6.32
CA SER A 22 -2.23 16.18 6.81
C SER A 22 -1.42 16.93 7.86
N VAL A 23 -0.42 16.28 8.47
CA VAL A 23 0.47 16.85 9.49
C VAL A 23 1.93 16.55 9.15
N ASN A 24 2.84 17.43 9.58
CA ASN A 24 4.25 17.40 9.20
C ASN A 24 5.17 16.62 10.18
N HIS A 25 4.59 15.82 11.08
CA HIS A 25 5.36 14.93 11.96
C HIS A 25 5.09 13.48 11.60
N LEU A 26 6.07 12.62 11.82
CA LEU A 26 5.93 11.18 11.63
C LEU A 26 4.82 10.65 12.54
N HIS A 27 3.77 10.09 11.94
CA HIS A 27 2.67 9.45 12.64
C HIS A 27 2.17 8.27 11.81
N LEU A 28 1.61 7.28 12.49
CA LEU A 28 0.95 6.14 11.86
C LEU A 28 -0.54 6.21 12.15
N HIS A 29 -1.34 5.86 11.15
CA HIS A 29 -2.77 5.68 11.30
C HIS A 29 -3.05 4.26 11.77
N GLY A 30 -3.92 4.09 12.76
CA GLY A 30 -4.46 2.80 13.16
C GLY A 30 -5.98 2.86 13.15
N TYR A 31 -6.65 1.92 12.48
CA TYR A 31 -8.11 1.91 12.44
C TYR A 31 -8.69 0.50 12.31
N TYR A 32 -9.96 0.37 12.67
CA TYR A 32 -10.75 -0.85 12.53
C TYR A 32 -11.75 -0.67 11.39
N LEU A 33 -11.86 -1.69 10.54
CA LEU A 33 -12.94 -1.77 9.56
C LEU A 33 -13.38 -3.23 9.44
N ALA A 34 -14.64 -3.51 9.75
CA ALA A 34 -15.25 -4.84 9.74
C ALA A 34 -15.68 -5.29 8.32
N HIS A 35 -14.90 -4.92 7.31
CA HIS A 35 -15.10 -5.30 5.92
C HIS A 35 -13.76 -5.77 5.35
N ARG A 36 -13.77 -6.81 4.49
CA ARG A 36 -12.56 -7.26 3.80
C ARG A 36 -12.17 -6.27 2.72
N LEU A 37 -10.88 -5.99 2.61
CA LEU A 37 -10.38 -5.07 1.57
C LEU A 37 -9.80 -5.86 0.39
N PRO A 38 -9.96 -5.40 -0.85
CA PRO A 38 -9.41 -6.08 -2.04
C PRO A 38 -7.91 -6.39 -1.91
N VAL A 39 -7.14 -5.48 -1.31
CA VAL A 39 -5.69 -5.64 -1.13
C VAL A 39 -5.28 -6.82 -0.25
N GLU A 40 -6.18 -7.32 0.60
CA GLU A 40 -5.91 -8.45 1.51
C GLU A 40 -5.76 -9.77 0.74
N GLN A 41 -6.37 -9.84 -0.44
CA GLN A 41 -6.37 -11.03 -1.28
C GLN A 41 -5.98 -10.73 -2.72
N ALA A 42 -5.67 -9.49 -3.10
CA ALA A 42 -5.24 -9.17 -4.46
C ALA A 42 -4.06 -10.07 -4.90
N PRO A 43 -4.10 -10.62 -6.12
CA PRO A 43 -3.02 -11.46 -6.63
C PRO A 43 -1.75 -10.65 -6.82
N SER A 44 -0.60 -11.32 -6.83
CA SER A 44 0.69 -10.66 -7.01
C SER A 44 1.66 -11.49 -7.87
N LYS A 45 2.66 -10.81 -8.42
CA LYS A 45 3.79 -11.44 -9.12
C LYS A 45 5.09 -11.14 -8.40
N PRO A 46 5.99 -12.12 -8.21
CA PRO A 46 7.31 -11.85 -7.67
C PRO A 46 8.10 -10.91 -8.59
N LEU A 47 8.84 -9.98 -8.00
CA LEU A 47 9.70 -9.03 -8.70
C LEU A 47 11.20 -9.39 -8.56
N ASP A 48 11.57 -10.09 -7.50
CA ASP A 48 12.93 -10.56 -7.25
C ASP A 48 12.99 -12.10 -7.19
N PRO A 49 14.16 -12.71 -7.46
CA PRO A 49 14.34 -14.17 -7.39
C PRO A 49 14.09 -14.77 -5.99
N GLY A 50 14.30 -13.98 -4.92
CA GLY A 50 14.07 -14.41 -3.53
C GLY A 50 12.59 -14.39 -3.13
N GLY A 51 11.71 -13.85 -3.98
CA GLY A 51 10.27 -13.74 -3.70
C GLY A 51 9.97 -12.82 -2.51
N HIS A 52 10.84 -11.87 -2.25
CA HIS A 52 10.80 -10.95 -1.11
C HIS A 52 9.96 -9.69 -1.38
N LEU A 53 9.84 -9.34 -2.65
CA LEU A 53 9.09 -8.21 -3.17
C LEU A 53 8.20 -8.70 -4.31
N HIS A 54 6.93 -8.30 -4.26
CA HIS A 54 5.95 -8.64 -5.27
C HIS A 54 5.26 -7.39 -5.79
N LEU A 55 4.71 -7.45 -7.00
CA LEU A 55 3.82 -6.42 -7.53
C LEU A 55 2.37 -6.89 -7.44
N LEU A 56 1.52 -6.14 -6.74
CA LEU A 56 0.08 -6.38 -6.70
C LEU A 56 -0.55 -6.17 -8.07
N GLN A 57 -1.55 -6.99 -8.37
CA GLN A 57 -2.29 -6.97 -9.63
C GLN A 57 -3.80 -6.91 -9.38
N GLY A 58 -4.55 -6.51 -10.41
CA GLY A 58 -6.02 -6.48 -10.36
C GLY A 58 -6.60 -5.34 -9.52
N LEU A 59 -5.80 -4.32 -9.19
CA LEU A 59 -6.22 -3.14 -8.43
C LEU A 59 -6.04 -1.86 -9.26
N PRO A 60 -6.80 -0.78 -8.97
CA PRO A 60 -6.67 0.50 -9.66
C PRO A 60 -5.31 1.18 -9.48
N ALA A 61 -4.49 0.80 -8.50
CA ALA A 61 -3.08 1.21 -8.43
C ALA A 61 -2.22 0.01 -8.01
N PRO A 62 -1.22 -0.39 -8.82
CA PRO A 62 -0.30 -1.45 -8.43
C PRO A 62 0.55 -0.96 -7.25
N GLY A 63 0.77 -1.85 -6.28
CA GLY A 63 1.60 -1.59 -5.11
C GLY A 63 2.65 -2.67 -4.94
N PHE A 64 3.75 -2.33 -4.28
CA PHE A 64 4.81 -3.25 -3.91
C PHE A 64 4.40 -3.99 -2.63
N LEU A 65 4.36 -5.31 -2.70
CA LEU A 65 3.91 -6.19 -1.62
C LEU A 65 5.10 -6.90 -0.99
N PHE A 66 5.21 -6.75 0.32
CA PHE A 66 6.01 -7.57 1.22
C PHE A 66 5.08 -8.45 2.06
N TYR A 67 5.52 -9.66 2.38
CA TYR A 67 4.70 -10.61 3.13
C TYR A 67 5.51 -11.45 4.11
N THR A 68 4.93 -11.70 5.28
CA THR A 68 5.40 -12.70 6.24
C THR A 68 4.22 -13.51 6.79
N ARG A 69 4.43 -14.78 7.12
CA ARG A 69 3.41 -15.65 7.73
C ARG A 69 3.21 -15.38 9.23
N GLY A 70 4.15 -14.72 9.90
CA GLY A 70 4.09 -14.60 11.35
C GLY A 70 5.33 -13.97 11.96
N PRO A 71 5.44 -13.98 13.30
CA PRO A 71 6.59 -13.44 14.01
C PRO A 71 7.85 -14.28 13.79
N GLY A 72 9.01 -13.73 14.17
CA GLY A 72 10.32 -14.38 14.07
C GLY A 72 11.27 -13.63 13.15
N LEU A 73 12.38 -14.29 12.76
CA LEU A 73 13.42 -13.69 11.91
C LEU A 73 12.86 -13.17 10.57
N ASP A 74 11.88 -13.87 9.99
CA ASP A 74 11.20 -13.44 8.76
C ASP A 74 10.52 -12.07 8.89
N LEU A 75 10.00 -11.73 10.09
CA LEU A 75 9.40 -10.43 10.36
C LEU A 75 10.46 -9.34 10.45
N GLU A 76 11.59 -9.61 11.09
CA GLU A 76 12.70 -8.65 11.21
C GLU A 76 13.30 -8.33 9.83
N SER A 77 13.61 -9.37 9.04
CA SER A 77 14.07 -9.21 7.65
C SER A 77 13.05 -8.45 6.79
N LEU A 78 11.76 -8.71 6.95
CA LEU A 78 10.71 -7.96 6.27
C LEU A 78 10.71 -6.48 6.68
N ILE A 79 10.82 -6.18 7.98
CA ILE A 79 10.87 -4.80 8.47
C ILE A 79 12.07 -4.08 7.90
N CYS A 80 13.27 -4.68 7.93
CA CYS A 80 14.48 -4.11 7.36
C CYS A 80 14.31 -3.76 5.88
N ARG A 81 13.67 -4.63 5.10
CA ARG A 81 13.42 -4.40 3.67
C ARG A 81 12.40 -3.30 3.42
N VAL A 82 11.33 -3.27 4.21
CA VAL A 82 10.33 -2.20 4.14
C VAL A 82 10.96 -0.85 4.48
N CYS A 83 11.76 -0.77 5.55
CA CYS A 83 12.49 0.43 5.93
C CYS A 83 13.42 0.90 4.81
N ARG A 84 14.25 0.02 4.27
CA ARG A 84 15.15 0.36 3.15
C ARG A 84 14.40 0.84 1.91
N ALA A 85 13.24 0.26 1.61
CA ALA A 85 12.39 0.72 0.52
C ALA A 85 11.82 2.12 0.79
N THR A 86 11.33 2.39 2.00
CA THR A 86 10.80 3.71 2.37
C THR A 86 11.90 4.77 2.48
N ASP A 87 13.09 4.40 2.93
CA ASP A 87 14.27 5.28 2.98
C ASP A 87 14.66 5.70 1.57
N TYR A 88 14.78 4.74 0.64
CA TYR A 88 15.03 5.03 -0.76
C TYR A 88 14.01 6.02 -1.35
N LEU A 89 12.71 5.79 -1.13
CA LEU A 89 11.68 6.69 -1.63
C LEU A 89 11.78 8.09 -1.00
N THR A 90 12.12 8.16 0.30
CA THR A 90 12.29 9.43 1.01
C THR A 90 13.50 10.21 0.51
N ASP A 91 14.65 9.53 0.36
CA ASP A 91 15.91 10.12 -0.11
C ASP A 91 15.81 10.64 -1.55
N HIS A 92 14.90 10.07 -2.36
CA HIS A 92 14.64 10.49 -3.74
C HIS A 92 13.41 11.40 -3.86
N GLU A 93 12.88 11.90 -2.74
CA GLU A 93 11.72 12.79 -2.69
C GLU A 93 10.45 12.23 -3.36
N ILE A 94 10.31 10.90 -3.35
CA ILE A 94 9.17 10.19 -3.94
C ILE A 94 8.08 10.02 -2.90
N ALA A 95 6.94 10.69 -3.13
CA ALA A 95 5.76 10.52 -2.30
C ALA A 95 5.29 9.05 -2.30
N HIS A 96 4.84 8.57 -1.14
CA HIS A 96 4.42 7.20 -0.96
C HIS A 96 3.38 7.02 0.14
N ASN A 97 2.61 5.93 0.02
CA ASN A 97 1.72 5.44 1.05
C ASN A 97 2.14 4.03 1.44
N LEU A 98 1.99 3.70 2.73
CA LEU A 98 2.23 2.36 3.24
C LEU A 98 1.01 1.86 3.99
N PHE A 99 0.70 0.58 3.83
CA PHE A 99 -0.45 -0.06 4.45
C PHE A 99 -0.12 -1.45 4.94
N VAL A 100 -0.52 -1.74 6.18
CA VAL A 100 -0.27 -3.01 6.86
C VAL A 100 -1.60 -3.62 7.23
N THR A 101 -1.85 -4.83 6.73
CA THR A 101 -3.06 -5.59 6.99
C THR A 101 -2.77 -7.08 7.09
N ARG A 102 -3.68 -7.84 7.69
CA ARG A 102 -3.68 -9.29 7.52
C ARG A 102 -4.07 -9.63 6.08
N GLY A 103 -3.42 -10.60 5.48
CA GLY A 103 -3.68 -10.95 4.09
C GLY A 103 -3.29 -12.38 3.72
N ALA A 104 -3.74 -12.79 2.55
CA ALA A 104 -3.36 -14.06 1.95
C ALA A 104 -1.87 -14.02 1.51
N PRO A 105 -1.21 -15.17 1.36
CA PRO A 105 0.12 -15.23 0.75
C PRO A 105 0.17 -14.56 -0.63
N PRO A 106 1.35 -14.14 -1.11
CA PRO A 106 1.56 -13.66 -2.47
C PRO A 106 1.26 -14.74 -3.53
N GLY A 107 1.02 -14.31 -4.77
CA GLY A 107 0.73 -15.21 -5.90
C GLY A 107 -0.74 -15.19 -6.32
N LYS A 108 -1.22 -16.31 -6.88
CA LYS A 108 -2.63 -16.48 -7.25
C LYS A 108 -3.47 -16.74 -6.00
N THR A 109 -4.57 -16.02 -5.87
CA THR A 109 -5.46 -16.04 -4.72
C THR A 109 -6.91 -16.20 -5.18
N SER A 110 -7.76 -16.62 -4.24
CA SER A 110 -9.21 -16.74 -4.40
C SER A 110 -9.91 -15.95 -3.29
N PRO A 111 -11.17 -15.51 -3.47
CA PRO A 111 -11.95 -14.91 -2.40
C PRO A 111 -12.02 -15.75 -1.12
N SER A 112 -11.90 -17.09 -1.23
CA SER A 112 -11.88 -18.00 -0.08
C SER A 112 -10.50 -18.19 0.56
N SER A 113 -9.43 -17.58 0.03
CA SER A 113 -8.08 -17.71 0.57
C SER A 113 -8.01 -17.22 2.02
N ALA A 114 -7.43 -18.06 2.88
CA ALA A 114 -7.20 -17.74 4.28
C ALA A 114 -6.16 -16.59 4.41
N LEU A 115 -6.43 -15.67 5.34
CA LEU A 115 -5.54 -14.53 5.63
C LEU A 115 -4.50 -14.97 6.66
N THR A 116 -3.51 -15.74 6.21
CA THR A 116 -2.56 -16.47 7.08
C THR A 116 -1.32 -15.67 7.46
N GLY A 117 -1.22 -14.40 7.09
CA GLY A 117 -0.02 -13.60 7.36
C GLY A 117 -0.28 -12.10 7.30
N VAL A 118 0.81 -11.34 7.28
CA VAL A 118 0.80 -9.88 7.19
C VAL A 118 1.25 -9.47 5.80
N ARG A 119 0.45 -8.62 5.16
CA ARG A 119 0.82 -7.88 3.95
C ARG A 119 1.25 -6.48 4.36
N VAL A 120 2.44 -6.07 3.93
CA VAL A 120 2.86 -4.67 3.91
C VAL A 120 2.89 -4.23 2.47
N ILE A 121 2.12 -3.19 2.15
CA ILE A 121 1.93 -2.71 0.80
C ILE A 121 2.44 -1.28 0.73
N LEU A 122 3.31 -1.01 -0.23
CA LEU A 122 3.94 0.27 -0.46
C LEU A 122 3.55 0.77 -1.87
N TRP A 123 2.98 1.97 -1.95
CA TRP A 123 2.69 2.63 -3.22
C TRP A 123 3.58 3.84 -3.37
N ALA A 124 4.49 3.83 -4.34
CA ALA A 124 5.14 5.03 -4.82
C ALA A 124 4.17 5.78 -5.76
N ARG A 125 4.07 7.10 -5.62
CA ARG A 125 3.02 7.89 -6.28
C ARG A 125 3.49 9.30 -6.63
N LYS A 126 2.78 9.94 -7.56
CA LYS A 126 2.94 11.37 -7.86
C LYS A 126 2.71 12.18 -6.58
N SER A 127 3.60 13.12 -6.31
CA SER A 127 3.42 14.05 -5.21
C SER A 127 2.17 14.90 -5.42
N CYS A 128 1.44 15.15 -4.34
CA CYS A 128 0.23 15.94 -4.33
C CYS A 128 0.35 17.01 -3.24
N PHE A 129 0.29 18.27 -3.67
CA PHE A 129 0.36 19.44 -2.80
C PHE A 129 -0.85 20.33 -3.07
N GLY A 130 -1.30 21.04 -2.04
CA GLY A 130 -2.46 21.94 -2.12
C GLY A 130 -3.79 21.29 -1.75
N ILE A 131 -4.85 22.09 -1.83
CA ILE A 131 -6.21 21.72 -1.41
C ILE A 131 -6.92 20.99 -2.56
N LYS A 132 -7.44 19.79 -2.28
CA LYS A 132 -8.22 18.97 -3.22
C LYS A 132 -9.72 19.03 -2.89
N ASP A 133 -10.33 20.20 -3.04
CA ASP A 133 -11.73 20.43 -2.68
C ASP A 133 -12.75 20.02 -3.75
N GLY A 134 -12.30 19.53 -4.92
CA GLY A 134 -13.18 19.14 -6.03
C GLY A 134 -13.39 17.64 -6.24
N GLU A 135 -12.58 16.79 -5.61
CA GLU A 135 -12.66 15.33 -5.80
C GLU A 135 -13.54 14.67 -4.73
N ALA A 136 -14.32 13.66 -5.12
CA ALA A 136 -15.22 12.91 -4.24
C ALA A 136 -14.54 12.31 -3.00
N PHE A 137 -13.26 11.95 -3.12
CA PHE A 137 -12.40 11.47 -2.03
C PHE A 137 -10.94 11.82 -2.33
N ASN A 138 -10.08 11.78 -1.31
CA ASN A 138 -8.64 12.03 -1.48
C ASN A 138 -7.91 10.70 -1.56
N VAL A 139 -7.10 10.46 -2.58
CA VAL A 139 -6.38 9.18 -2.76
C VAL A 139 -5.15 9.09 -1.84
N ALA A 140 -5.36 8.66 -0.61
CA ALA A 140 -4.34 8.36 0.38
C ALA A 140 -4.27 6.83 0.62
N LEU A 141 -3.77 6.39 1.78
CA LEU A 141 -3.62 4.96 2.11
C LEU A 141 -4.94 4.17 2.08
N CYS A 142 -6.06 4.76 2.51
CA CYS A 142 -7.33 4.05 2.64
C CYS A 142 -7.89 3.69 1.27
N GLU A 143 -7.83 4.65 0.35
CA GLU A 143 -8.43 4.58 -0.98
C GLU A 143 -7.61 3.63 -1.87
N LEU A 144 -6.29 3.68 -1.74
CA LEU A 144 -5.38 2.71 -2.33
C LEU A 144 -5.63 1.29 -1.81
N ALA A 145 -6.04 1.15 -0.55
CA ALA A 145 -6.42 -0.13 0.04
C ALA A 145 -7.83 -0.60 -0.36
N GLY A 146 -8.64 0.25 -1.01
CA GLY A 146 -10.01 -0.05 -1.44
C GLY A 146 -11.10 0.35 -0.42
N HIS A 147 -10.79 1.22 0.53
CA HIS A 147 -11.76 1.89 1.39
C HIS A 147 -11.92 3.34 0.91
N LEU A 148 -13.12 3.74 0.49
CA LEU A 148 -13.38 5.06 -0.10
C LEU A 148 -14.25 5.94 0.83
N PRO A 149 -13.66 6.78 1.70
CA PRO A 149 -14.38 7.77 2.48
C PRO A 149 -14.81 8.91 1.55
N VAL A 150 -16.06 8.86 1.10
CA VAL A 150 -16.63 9.88 0.23
C VAL A 150 -17.03 11.11 1.05
N LYS A 151 -16.64 12.31 0.60
CA LYS A 151 -16.74 13.56 1.37
C LYS A 151 -18.18 14.06 1.54
N THR A 152 -19.03 13.86 0.52
CA THR A 152 -20.39 14.41 0.50
C THR A 152 -21.42 13.35 0.13
N SER A 153 -22.67 13.55 0.56
CA SER A 153 -23.78 12.66 0.18
C SER A 153 -24.07 12.68 -1.32
N GLN A 154 -23.83 13.81 -1.98
CA GLN A 154 -24.02 13.95 -3.41
C GLN A 154 -23.00 13.09 -4.16
N ASP A 155 -21.72 13.22 -3.82
CA ASP A 155 -20.66 12.40 -4.40
C ASP A 155 -20.89 10.92 -4.11
N PHE A 156 -21.35 10.58 -2.90
CA PHE A 156 -21.63 9.18 -2.55
C PHE A 156 -22.70 8.57 -3.45
N SER A 157 -23.70 9.37 -3.85
CA SER A 157 -24.82 8.91 -4.67
C SER A 157 -24.50 8.91 -6.16
N SER A 158 -23.56 9.76 -6.62
CA SER A 158 -23.24 9.95 -8.04
C SER A 158 -21.94 9.28 -8.48
N LEU A 159 -21.05 8.91 -7.55
CA LEU A 159 -19.75 8.33 -7.86
C LEU A 159 -19.91 6.98 -8.57
N THR A 160 -19.38 6.92 -9.79
CA THR A 160 -19.32 5.68 -10.56
C THR A 160 -18.00 4.94 -10.30
N GLU A 161 -17.99 3.63 -10.53
CA GLU A 161 -16.76 2.84 -10.46
C GLU A 161 -15.68 3.38 -11.40
N ALA A 162 -16.04 3.72 -12.63
CA ALA A 162 -15.10 4.28 -13.60
C ALA A 162 -14.46 5.59 -13.12
N ALA A 163 -15.24 6.48 -12.50
CA ALA A 163 -14.72 7.71 -11.91
C ALA A 163 -13.80 7.43 -10.71
N ALA A 164 -14.18 6.51 -9.82
CA ALA A 164 -13.35 6.13 -8.68
C ALA A 164 -12.01 5.50 -9.12
N VAL A 165 -12.05 4.62 -10.11
CA VAL A 165 -10.87 4.00 -10.71
C VAL A 165 -9.97 5.06 -11.34
N ALA A 166 -10.54 6.00 -12.11
CA ALA A 166 -9.76 7.08 -12.73
C ALA A 166 -9.06 7.96 -11.69
N LEU A 167 -9.76 8.33 -10.61
CA LEU A 167 -9.15 9.10 -9.50
C LEU A 167 -7.98 8.36 -8.87
N ILE A 168 -8.14 7.07 -8.57
CA ILE A 168 -7.06 6.27 -7.97
C ILE A 168 -5.89 6.11 -8.95
N GLN A 169 -6.17 5.90 -10.24
CA GLN A 169 -5.13 5.76 -11.26
C GLN A 169 -4.33 7.04 -11.46
N ASP A 170 -4.95 8.22 -11.25
CA ASP A 170 -4.24 9.49 -11.38
C ASP A 170 -3.14 9.68 -10.33
N CYS A 171 -3.12 8.96 -9.21
CA CYS A 171 -1.99 9.10 -8.29
C CYS A 171 -0.72 8.37 -8.75
N ARG A 172 -0.79 7.48 -9.75
CA ARG A 172 0.33 6.63 -10.17
C ARG A 172 1.49 7.45 -10.70
N LEU A 173 2.72 6.99 -10.45
CA LEU A 173 3.91 7.55 -11.10
C LEU A 173 3.83 7.43 -12.63
N PRO A 174 4.49 8.32 -13.38
CA PRO A 174 4.75 8.11 -14.81
C PRO A 174 5.42 6.75 -15.05
N PRO A 175 5.13 6.05 -16.17
CA PRO A 175 5.63 4.69 -16.40
C PRO A 175 7.15 4.55 -16.28
N SER A 176 7.93 5.47 -16.84
CA SER A 176 9.40 5.44 -16.74
C SER A 176 9.89 5.52 -15.30
N GLN A 177 9.33 6.44 -14.50
CA GLN A 177 9.67 6.58 -13.10
C GLN A 177 9.23 5.36 -12.27
N ALA A 178 8.08 4.75 -12.61
CA ALA A 178 7.62 3.53 -11.96
C ALA A 178 8.57 2.36 -12.22
N GLU A 179 9.09 2.23 -13.44
CA GLU A 179 10.09 1.21 -13.81
C GLU A 179 11.42 1.42 -13.07
N GLU A 180 11.90 2.67 -12.98
CA GLU A 180 13.10 3.04 -12.21
C GLU A 180 12.97 2.68 -10.74
N VAL A 181 11.86 3.06 -10.11
CA VAL A 181 11.57 2.72 -8.70
C VAL A 181 11.50 1.21 -8.52
N GLN A 182 10.80 0.49 -9.39
CA GLN A 182 10.71 -0.97 -9.31
C GLN A 182 12.10 -1.61 -9.38
N ALA A 183 12.94 -1.18 -10.33
CA ALA A 183 14.29 -1.71 -10.48
C ALA A 183 15.15 -1.43 -9.23
N ALA A 184 15.08 -0.21 -8.68
CA ALA A 184 15.79 0.14 -7.46
C ALA A 184 15.35 -0.70 -6.26
N LEU A 185 14.04 -0.85 -6.06
CA LEU A 185 13.50 -1.66 -4.96
C LEU A 185 13.91 -3.14 -5.07
N VAL A 186 13.92 -3.71 -6.27
CA VAL A 186 14.42 -5.08 -6.52
C VAL A 186 15.91 -5.21 -6.18
N ALA A 187 16.72 -4.22 -6.57
CA ALA A 187 18.15 -4.22 -6.24
C ALA A 187 18.39 -4.18 -4.72
N LEU A 188 17.57 -3.43 -3.98
CA LEU A 188 17.65 -3.38 -2.52
C LEU A 188 17.33 -4.73 -1.88
N MET A 189 16.39 -5.51 -2.41
CA MET A 189 16.07 -6.84 -1.86
C MET A 189 17.24 -7.83 -1.91
N SER A 190 18.21 -7.60 -2.80
CA SER A 190 19.36 -8.48 -3.01
C SER A 190 20.54 -8.19 -2.08
N GLN A 191 20.56 -7.05 -1.37
CA GLN A 191 21.67 -6.73 -0.47
C GLN A 191 21.53 -7.54 0.84
N LYS A 192 22.61 -8.21 1.24
CA LYS A 192 22.67 -8.96 2.49
C LYS A 192 22.41 -8.04 3.68
N GLU A 193 21.62 -8.54 4.63
CA GLU A 193 21.47 -7.96 5.96
C GLU A 193 22.86 -7.96 6.63
N GLN A 194 23.36 -6.79 7.00
CA GLN A 194 24.65 -6.59 7.67
C GLN A 194 24.56 -6.94 9.16
#